data_AF-A0A232ENJ4-F1
#
_entry.id   AF-A0A232ENJ4-F1
#
_cell.length_a   1.000
_cell.length_b   1.000
_cell.length_c   1.000
_cell.angle_alpha   90.00
_cell.angle_beta   90.00
_cell.angle_gamma   90.00
#
_symmetry.space_group_name_H-M   'P 1'
#
loop_
_entity.id
_entity.type
_entity.pdbx_description
1 polymer ?
#
loop_
_entity_poly.entity_id
_entity_poly.type
_entity_poly.pdbx_seq_one_letter_code
_entity_poly.pdbx_strand_id
1 'polypeptide(L)'
;MRKKTCGKGVSVATEKTSCLRSSGSKCEHRCPGDQDPVCGTDGRTYLNKCMLRVEICRVGIELSHLGPCNNISAHRENCPVSCDFAPLDGPVCGSDGNVYKSTCQMKLLTCGQGVVRTNKKHCQTTRHCRESCWRGAKPACGSDGILYANTCKMRAKNCGKHVFEVPMSFCVSRERASGSAATACPLDCKNEPEVAVCGSDGSVYRNECEMQMLNCGNTRRKVTVVDFEKCRNRLSKCTKQQQHCGTEVDPVCGSDANTYPNQCHLNVAICMKGIQLAHVGECTTLKETEHCPEDCNDVPEEPVCGSDGNVYRSLCQLQKETCGQRVVQVPAQHCRTTALCNQICSGERQFVCGSDNKLYRNECEMKRDNCGKHVYVVPMKRCVQGFMFRGCQKICPPYYDPVCGTDGMTYSNECFLEIENCRTRNHVTKKYHGLCGQPTEEPKNYLY
;
A
#
# COMPACT_ATOMS: atom_id res chain seq x y z
N MET A 1 8.68 -24.57 -4.45
CA MET A 1 8.82 -24.46 -2.97
C MET A 1 9.13 -25.84 -2.37
N ARG A 2 10.01 -25.92 -1.36
CA ARG A 2 10.27 -27.19 -0.62
C ARG A 2 9.11 -27.45 0.35
N LYS A 3 8.79 -28.72 0.62
CA LYS A 3 7.75 -29.23 1.57
C LYS A 3 7.71 -28.54 2.96
N LYS A 4 8.71 -27.74 3.32
CA LYS A 4 8.85 -26.99 4.57
C LYS A 4 8.17 -25.60 4.58
N THR A 5 7.62 -25.11 3.47
CA THR A 5 6.94 -23.79 3.43
C THR A 5 5.43 -23.86 3.60
N CYS A 6 4.80 -25.01 3.33
CA CYS A 6 3.40 -25.24 3.67
C CYS A 6 3.32 -25.68 5.14
N GLY A 7 2.49 -25.00 5.95
CA GLY A 7 2.34 -25.31 7.38
C GLY A 7 1.97 -26.77 7.65
N LYS A 8 2.18 -27.23 8.90
CA LYS A 8 1.86 -28.62 9.30
C LYS A 8 0.42 -28.98 8.88
N GLY A 9 0.27 -30.01 8.05
CA GLY A 9 -1.00 -30.54 7.56
C GLY A 9 -1.35 -30.19 6.10
N VAL A 10 -0.60 -29.30 5.45
CA VAL A 10 -0.94 -28.79 4.11
C VAL A 10 -0.03 -29.47 3.06
N SER A 11 -0.62 -30.06 2.02
CA SER A 11 0.13 -30.71 0.93
C SER A 11 0.61 -29.68 -0.10
N VAL A 12 1.67 -29.99 -0.85
CA VAL A 12 2.13 -29.13 -1.95
C VAL A 12 1.36 -29.55 -3.21
N ALA A 13 0.82 -28.58 -3.96
CA ALA A 13 0.23 -28.84 -5.28
C ALA A 13 1.26 -29.51 -6.20
N THR A 14 0.78 -30.35 -7.12
CA THR A 14 1.64 -31.07 -8.09
C THR A 14 2.45 -30.11 -8.96
N GLU A 15 2.00 -28.86 -9.07
CA GLU A 15 2.73 -27.72 -9.64
C GLU A 15 3.41 -26.93 -8.50
N LYS A 16 4.73 -26.78 -8.57
CA LYS A 16 5.64 -26.51 -7.44
C LYS A 16 5.53 -25.11 -6.78
N THR A 17 4.41 -24.41 -6.87
CA THR A 17 4.24 -23.02 -6.43
C THR A 17 3.05 -22.75 -5.51
N SER A 18 2.21 -23.75 -5.19
CA SER A 18 1.01 -23.56 -4.35
C SER A 18 0.83 -24.66 -3.30
N CYS A 19 0.27 -24.30 -2.15
CA CYS A 19 -0.06 -25.23 -1.08
C CYS A 19 -1.54 -25.64 -1.22
N LEU A 20 -1.82 -26.94 -1.35
CA LEU A 20 -3.17 -27.51 -1.36
C LEU A 20 -3.72 -27.58 0.07
N ARG A 21 -4.96 -27.12 0.24
CA ARG A 21 -5.72 -27.20 1.50
C ARG A 21 -5.62 -28.59 2.12
N SER A 22 -5.36 -28.66 3.43
CA SER A 22 -5.53 -29.90 4.18
C SER A 22 -7.00 -30.29 4.15
N SER A 23 -7.35 -31.44 3.55
CA SER A 23 -8.67 -32.04 3.74
C SER A 23 -8.94 -32.14 5.26
N GLY A 24 -9.89 -31.36 5.78
CA GLY A 24 -10.23 -31.31 7.22
C GLY A 24 -9.86 -30.04 8.00
N SER A 25 -9.34 -28.96 7.38
CA SER A 25 -9.14 -27.69 8.09
C SER A 25 -10.48 -27.06 8.49
N LYS A 26 -10.73 -26.85 9.80
CA LYS A 26 -12.00 -26.31 10.33
C LYS A 26 -12.30 -24.85 9.93
N CYS A 27 -11.37 -24.12 9.30
CA CYS A 27 -11.50 -22.70 8.94
C CYS A 27 -12.08 -21.83 10.08
N GLU A 28 -11.87 -22.23 11.33
CA GLU A 28 -12.31 -21.55 12.52
C GLU A 28 -11.16 -20.65 13.00
N HIS A 29 -11.33 -19.34 12.89
CA HIS A 29 -10.37 -18.36 13.39
C HIS A 29 -11.10 -17.31 14.22
N ARG A 30 -10.60 -17.01 15.42
CA ARG A 30 -11.10 -15.89 16.23
C ARG A 30 -10.55 -14.59 15.65
N CYS A 31 -11.42 -13.76 15.11
CA CYS A 31 -11.05 -12.48 14.54
C CYS A 31 -11.37 -11.33 15.51
N PRO A 32 -10.51 -10.30 15.56
CA PRO A 32 -10.83 -9.06 16.26
C PRO A 32 -12.05 -8.36 15.63
N GLY A 33 -12.75 -7.55 16.43
CA GLY A 33 -13.92 -6.77 16.02
C GLY A 33 -13.59 -5.37 15.49
N ASP A 34 -12.34 -5.13 15.06
CA ASP A 34 -11.93 -3.86 14.48
C ASP A 34 -12.63 -3.64 13.12
N GLN A 35 -13.17 -2.43 12.94
CA GLN A 35 -13.80 -2.00 11.69
C GLN A 35 -12.74 -1.55 10.71
N ASP A 36 -12.38 -2.44 9.78
CA ASP A 36 -11.38 -2.19 8.74
C ASP A 36 -11.80 -2.86 7.43
N PRO A 37 -12.90 -2.38 6.80
CA PRO A 37 -13.62 -3.12 5.80
C PRO A 37 -12.77 -3.44 4.57
N VAL A 38 -13.02 -4.61 3.96
CA VAL A 38 -12.38 -5.07 2.73
C VAL A 38 -13.42 -5.68 1.78
N CYS A 39 -13.18 -5.59 0.48
CA CYS A 39 -14.07 -6.16 -0.54
C CYS A 39 -13.53 -7.51 -1.04
N GLY A 40 -14.38 -8.55 -1.04
CA GLY A 40 -14.06 -9.85 -1.62
C GLY A 40 -14.34 -9.90 -3.12
N THR A 41 -13.75 -10.89 -3.81
CA THR A 41 -14.02 -11.14 -5.25
C THR A 41 -15.45 -11.62 -5.53
N ASP A 42 -16.20 -11.97 -4.49
CA ASP A 42 -17.64 -12.26 -4.52
C ASP A 42 -18.51 -11.00 -4.53
N GLY A 43 -17.91 -9.82 -4.35
CA GLY A 43 -18.59 -8.53 -4.26
C GLY A 43 -19.21 -8.26 -2.89
N ARG A 44 -18.81 -9.01 -1.84
CA ARG A 44 -19.27 -8.78 -0.46
C ARG A 44 -18.22 -8.00 0.35
N THR A 45 -18.72 -7.11 1.21
CA THR A 45 -17.88 -6.37 2.15
C THR A 45 -17.70 -7.18 3.43
N TYR A 46 -16.45 -7.39 3.83
CA TYR A 46 -16.07 -8.05 5.07
C TYR A 46 -15.63 -7.02 6.11
N LEU A 47 -15.94 -7.28 7.38
CA LEU A 47 -15.61 -6.38 8.50
C LEU A 47 -14.12 -6.01 8.56
N ASN A 48 -13.27 -7.01 8.35
CA ASN A 48 -11.82 -6.86 8.30
C ASN A 48 -11.16 -8.00 7.51
N LYS A 49 -9.86 -7.84 7.27
CA LYS A 49 -9.05 -8.83 6.55
C LYS A 49 -9.03 -10.21 7.21
N CYS A 50 -9.23 -10.29 8.53
CA CYS A 50 -9.31 -11.58 9.23
C CYS A 50 -10.59 -12.33 8.85
N MET A 51 -11.74 -11.65 8.89
CA MET A 51 -13.02 -12.25 8.48
C MET A 51 -13.00 -12.68 7.02
N LEU A 52 -12.41 -11.88 6.13
CA LEU A 52 -12.22 -12.28 4.74
C LEU A 52 -11.38 -13.57 4.63
N ARG A 53 -10.27 -13.69 5.38
CA ARG A 53 -9.41 -14.90 5.35
C ARG A 53 -10.16 -16.17 5.76
N VAL A 54 -11.13 -16.06 6.67
CA VAL A 54 -12.00 -17.18 7.03
C VAL A 54 -12.83 -17.62 5.82
N GLU A 55 -13.41 -16.68 5.07
CA GLU A 55 -14.17 -17.00 3.87
C GLU A 55 -13.30 -17.45 2.68
N ILE A 56 -12.08 -16.94 2.53
CA ILE A 56 -11.07 -17.47 1.60
C ILE A 56 -10.84 -18.97 1.90
N CYS A 57 -10.73 -19.36 3.18
CA CYS A 57 -10.56 -20.76 3.57
C CYS A 57 -11.80 -21.62 3.28
N ARG A 58 -13.00 -21.07 3.51
CA ARG A 58 -14.28 -21.80 3.39
C ARG A 58 -14.72 -21.98 1.93
N VAL A 59 -14.79 -20.88 1.20
CA VAL A 59 -15.42 -20.78 -0.13
C VAL A 59 -14.37 -20.68 -1.25
N GLY A 60 -13.12 -20.30 -0.93
CA GLY A 60 -12.08 -20.12 -1.95
C GLY A 60 -12.17 -18.80 -2.72
N ILE A 61 -12.80 -17.78 -2.13
CA ILE A 61 -12.79 -16.41 -2.66
C ILE A 61 -11.41 -15.76 -2.45
N GLU A 62 -11.22 -14.53 -2.95
CA GLU A 62 -9.99 -13.75 -2.80
C GLU A 62 -10.28 -12.30 -2.39
N LEU A 63 -9.24 -11.56 -2.00
CA LEU A 63 -9.34 -10.12 -1.74
C LEU A 63 -9.41 -9.37 -3.07
N SER A 64 -10.49 -8.64 -3.30
CA SER A 64 -10.65 -7.78 -4.48
C SER A 64 -9.92 -6.44 -4.27
N HIS A 65 -10.35 -5.64 -3.30
CA HIS A 65 -9.69 -4.38 -2.94
C HIS A 65 -9.88 -4.02 -1.46
N LEU A 66 -9.12 -3.04 -0.98
CA LEU A 66 -9.28 -2.51 0.38
C LEU A 66 -10.46 -1.55 0.44
N GLY A 67 -11.10 -1.44 1.60
CA GLY A 67 -12.34 -0.68 1.77
C GLY A 67 -13.59 -1.50 1.44
N PRO A 68 -14.78 -0.91 1.66
CA PRO A 68 -16.04 -1.56 1.36
C PRO A 68 -16.25 -1.73 -0.15
N CYS A 69 -16.96 -2.76 -0.58
CA CYS A 69 -17.36 -2.91 -1.97
C CYS A 69 -18.25 -1.74 -2.39
N ASN A 70 -18.06 -1.25 -3.62
CA ASN A 70 -18.99 -0.32 -4.23
C ASN A 70 -20.16 -1.07 -4.89
N ASN A 71 -21.40 -0.73 -4.53
CA ASN A 71 -22.60 -1.30 -5.17
C ASN A 71 -22.86 -0.69 -6.56
N ILE A 72 -22.20 0.42 -6.90
CA ILE A 72 -22.32 1.09 -8.18
C ILE A 72 -21.24 0.52 -9.12
N SER A 73 -21.63 0.13 -10.33
CA SER A 73 -20.68 -0.23 -11.37
C SER A 73 -19.89 1.01 -11.79
N ALA A 74 -18.59 0.87 -12.05
CA ALA A 74 -17.72 1.96 -12.52
C ALA A 74 -18.28 2.76 -13.72
N HIS A 75 -19.13 2.14 -14.55
CA HIS A 75 -19.81 2.80 -15.68
C HIS A 75 -21.05 3.64 -15.33
N ARG A 76 -21.60 3.52 -14.12
CA ARG A 76 -22.80 4.24 -13.65
C ARG A 76 -22.51 5.20 -12.51
N GLU A 77 -21.24 5.44 -12.21
CA GLU A 77 -20.86 6.42 -11.19
C GLU A 77 -21.12 7.83 -11.70
N ASN A 78 -21.92 8.60 -10.95
CA ASN A 78 -22.06 10.03 -11.19
C ASN A 78 -20.78 10.73 -10.72
N CYS A 79 -19.97 11.19 -11.66
CA CYS A 79 -18.71 11.84 -11.35
C CYS A 79 -18.92 13.32 -11.00
N PRO A 80 -18.29 13.81 -9.92
CA PRO A 80 -18.34 15.23 -9.60
C PRO A 80 -17.59 16.03 -10.69
N VAL A 81 -18.05 17.25 -10.95
CA VAL A 81 -17.40 18.18 -11.91
C VAL A 81 -16.56 19.24 -11.20
N SER A 82 -16.95 19.63 -9.98
CA SER A 82 -16.21 20.56 -9.10
C SER A 82 -16.34 20.11 -7.64
N CYS A 83 -15.35 20.52 -6.84
CA CYS A 83 -15.28 20.28 -5.39
C CYS A 83 -15.23 21.56 -4.55
N ASP A 84 -15.51 22.73 -5.13
CA ASP A 84 -15.32 24.03 -4.46
C ASP A 84 -16.20 24.19 -3.21
N PHE A 85 -17.39 23.57 -3.22
CA PHE A 85 -18.36 23.60 -2.12
C PHE A 85 -18.39 22.31 -1.30
N ALA A 86 -17.45 21.39 -1.55
CA ALA A 86 -17.41 20.11 -0.85
C ALA A 86 -16.77 20.24 0.54
N PRO A 87 -17.22 19.45 1.54
CA PRO A 87 -16.59 19.44 2.86
C PRO A 87 -15.13 18.97 2.77
N LEU A 88 -14.26 19.65 3.51
CA LEU A 88 -12.84 19.29 3.65
C LEU A 88 -12.68 18.19 4.72
N ASP A 89 -12.98 16.95 4.35
CA ASP A 89 -12.97 15.79 5.24
C ASP A 89 -11.67 14.95 5.17
N GLY A 90 -10.65 15.44 4.46
CA GLY A 90 -9.38 14.76 4.32
C GLY A 90 -8.34 15.03 5.42
N PRO A 91 -7.14 14.45 5.31
CA PRO A 91 -6.69 13.58 4.20
C PRO A 91 -7.41 12.23 4.18
N VAL A 92 -7.74 11.77 2.96
CA VAL A 92 -8.48 10.54 2.68
C VAL A 92 -7.54 9.51 2.05
N CYS A 93 -7.45 8.31 2.61
CA CYS A 93 -6.70 7.20 2.01
C CYS A 93 -7.63 6.40 1.09
N GLY A 94 -7.31 6.32 -0.20
CA GLY A 94 -8.07 5.57 -1.19
C GLY A 94 -7.72 4.08 -1.22
N SER A 95 -8.54 3.28 -1.89
CA SER A 95 -8.31 1.84 -2.09
C SER A 95 -7.18 1.53 -3.07
N ASP A 96 -6.86 2.52 -3.91
CA ASP A 96 -5.72 2.60 -4.81
C ASP A 96 -4.38 2.83 -4.10
N GLY A 97 -4.40 3.23 -2.83
CA GLY A 97 -3.21 3.53 -2.05
C GLY A 97 -2.80 5.00 -2.08
N ASN A 98 -3.52 5.84 -2.83
CA ASN A 98 -3.27 7.28 -2.89
C ASN A 98 -3.96 8.04 -1.74
N VAL A 99 -3.42 9.20 -1.41
CA VAL A 99 -3.96 10.12 -0.40
C VAL A 99 -4.51 11.37 -1.07
N TYR A 100 -5.77 11.69 -0.76
CA TYR A 100 -6.52 12.79 -1.35
C TYR A 100 -6.85 13.88 -0.31
N LYS A 101 -6.99 15.14 -0.73
CA LYS A 101 -7.31 16.25 0.19
C LYS A 101 -8.74 16.18 0.74
N SER A 102 -9.66 15.55 0.01
CA SER A 102 -11.05 15.34 0.43
C SER A 102 -11.67 14.16 -0.32
N THR A 103 -12.83 13.69 0.16
CA THR A 103 -13.60 12.64 -0.50
C THR A 103 -14.11 13.09 -1.88
N CYS A 104 -14.43 14.37 -2.05
CA CYS A 104 -14.83 14.90 -3.36
C CYS A 104 -13.66 14.84 -4.35
N GLN A 105 -12.47 15.31 -3.95
CA GLN A 105 -11.31 15.30 -4.83
C GLN A 105 -10.92 13.87 -5.23
N MET A 106 -11.00 12.92 -4.29
CA MET A 106 -10.82 11.49 -4.59
C MET A 106 -11.76 11.05 -5.72
N LYS A 107 -13.07 11.28 -5.58
CA LYS A 107 -14.06 10.89 -6.60
C LYS A 107 -13.90 11.61 -7.93
N LEU A 108 -13.46 12.88 -7.91
CA LEU A 108 -13.19 13.67 -9.10
C LEU A 108 -12.04 13.06 -9.93
N LEU A 109 -10.91 12.76 -9.27
CA LEU A 109 -9.71 12.26 -9.94
C LEU A 109 -9.79 10.77 -10.30
N THR A 110 -10.58 9.99 -9.57
CA THR A 110 -10.70 8.52 -9.74
C THR A 110 -12.03 8.10 -10.34
N CYS A 111 -12.76 9.05 -10.95
CA CYS A 111 -14.03 8.81 -11.63
C CYS A 111 -13.93 7.59 -12.56
N GLY A 112 -14.87 6.65 -12.41
CA GLY A 112 -14.92 5.44 -13.23
C GLY A 112 -13.88 4.36 -12.88
N GLN A 113 -13.12 4.52 -11.79
CA GLN A 113 -12.19 3.49 -11.30
C GLN A 113 -12.72 2.77 -10.03
N GLY A 114 -13.83 3.22 -9.47
CA GLY A 114 -14.44 2.62 -8.28
C GLY A 114 -13.54 2.66 -7.04
N VAL A 115 -12.74 3.73 -6.89
CA VAL A 115 -11.90 3.93 -5.70
C VAL A 115 -12.78 4.32 -4.51
N VAL A 116 -12.56 3.65 -3.38
CA VAL A 116 -13.31 3.88 -2.14
C VAL A 116 -12.39 4.35 -1.02
N ARG A 117 -12.97 5.02 -0.02
CA ARG A 117 -12.24 5.40 1.19
C ARG A 117 -11.87 4.15 1.98
N THR A 118 -10.63 4.07 2.42
CA THR A 118 -10.10 3.00 3.28
C THR A 118 -9.54 3.57 4.57
N ASN A 119 -9.06 2.69 5.44
CA ASN A 119 -8.41 3.08 6.67
C ASN A 119 -7.07 3.79 6.40
N LYS A 120 -6.83 4.91 7.09
CA LYS A 120 -5.62 5.75 6.97
C LYS A 120 -4.31 4.98 7.15
N LYS A 121 -4.31 3.82 7.83
CA LYS A 121 -3.15 2.94 7.97
C LYS A 121 -2.63 2.33 6.66
N HIS A 122 -3.45 2.30 5.61
CA HIS A 122 -3.11 1.65 4.34
C HIS A 122 -2.29 2.52 3.38
N CYS A 123 -2.29 3.84 3.57
CA CYS A 123 -1.51 4.77 2.76
C CYS A 123 -0.32 5.31 3.56
N GLN A 124 0.80 5.52 2.88
CA GLN A 124 2.10 5.79 3.51
C GLN A 124 2.10 7.08 4.36
N THR A 125 1.67 8.20 3.80
CA THR A 125 1.63 9.51 4.49
C THR A 125 0.52 9.64 5.54
N THR A 126 -0.47 8.74 5.54
CA THR A 126 -1.56 8.76 6.55
C THR A 126 -1.42 7.70 7.64
N ARG A 127 -0.46 6.78 7.53
CA ARG A 127 -0.29 5.68 8.48
C ARG A 127 -0.07 6.16 9.91
N HIS A 128 0.63 7.28 10.08
CA HIS A 128 1.08 7.82 11.35
C HIS A 128 0.09 8.83 11.99
N CYS A 129 -1.04 9.13 11.34
CA CYS A 129 -1.94 10.22 11.75
C CYS A 129 -2.58 10.05 13.14
N ARG A 130 -2.76 8.81 13.60
CA ARG A 130 -3.43 8.49 14.88
C ARG A 130 -2.48 7.85 15.90
N GLU A 131 -1.18 8.03 15.73
CA GLU A 131 -0.17 7.51 16.66
C GLU A 131 -0.15 8.31 17.97
N SER A 132 -0.19 7.59 19.10
CA SER A 132 -0.04 8.17 20.43
C SER A 132 1.43 8.46 20.72
N CYS A 133 1.81 9.73 20.75
CA CYS A 133 3.19 10.15 20.98
C CYS A 133 3.54 10.32 22.46
N TRP A 134 4.63 9.67 22.90
CA TRP A 134 5.20 9.83 24.24
C TRP A 134 6.00 11.15 24.38
N ARG A 135 6.04 11.71 25.60
CA ARG A 135 6.66 13.04 25.88
C ARG A 135 8.19 13.03 26.04
N GLY A 136 8.87 11.88 25.94
CA GLY A 136 10.29 11.71 26.31
C GLY A 136 11.31 11.56 25.17
N ALA A 137 10.99 11.99 23.94
CA ALA A 137 11.84 11.73 22.76
C ALA A 137 12.73 12.94 22.36
N LYS A 138 13.83 12.65 21.65
CA LYS A 138 14.74 13.67 21.09
C LYS A 138 13.97 14.59 20.11
N PRO A 139 14.29 15.90 20.04
CA PRO A 139 13.71 16.80 19.04
C PRO A 139 14.08 16.34 17.63
N ALA A 140 13.23 16.65 16.66
CA ALA A 140 13.43 16.29 15.25
C ALA A 140 13.30 17.52 14.37
N CYS A 141 14.13 17.62 13.34
CA CYS A 141 14.05 18.64 12.30
C CYS A 141 13.31 18.06 11.09
N GLY A 142 12.25 18.72 10.64
CA GLY A 142 11.51 18.32 9.45
C GLY A 142 12.12 18.89 8.18
N SER A 143 11.88 18.22 7.04
CA SER A 143 12.26 18.70 5.70
C SER A 143 11.60 20.03 5.30
N ASP A 144 10.56 20.44 6.03
CA ASP A 144 9.89 21.75 5.98
C ASP A 144 10.68 22.86 6.71
N GLY A 145 11.78 22.52 7.37
CA GLY A 145 12.62 23.45 8.14
C GLY A 145 12.06 23.78 9.52
N ILE A 146 11.07 23.02 10.00
CA ILE A 146 10.45 23.24 11.31
C ILE A 146 11.03 22.27 12.34
N LEU A 147 11.28 22.78 13.56
CA LEU A 147 11.65 21.96 14.71
C LEU A 147 10.41 21.39 15.40
N TYR A 148 10.43 20.08 15.62
CA TYR A 148 9.40 19.33 16.30
C TYR A 148 9.90 18.81 17.64
N ALA A 149 8.99 18.71 18.62
CA ALA A 149 9.30 18.17 19.94
C ALA A 149 9.86 16.74 19.87
N ASN A 150 9.39 15.94 18.91
CA ASN A 150 9.96 14.64 18.55
C ASN A 150 9.46 14.16 17.18
N THR A 151 10.05 13.06 16.69
CA THR A 151 9.73 12.44 15.39
C THR A 151 8.25 12.01 15.28
N CYS A 152 7.66 11.48 16.34
CA CYS A 152 6.24 11.10 16.34
C CYS A 152 5.33 12.32 16.16
N LYS A 153 5.61 13.42 16.88
CA LYS A 153 4.85 14.67 16.75
C LYS A 153 5.03 15.33 15.39
N MET A 154 6.21 15.20 14.77
CA MET A 154 6.44 15.62 13.39
C MET A 154 5.52 14.87 12.43
N ARG A 155 5.52 13.53 12.47
CA ARG A 155 4.67 12.69 11.61
C ARG A 155 3.17 12.93 11.85
N ALA A 156 2.76 13.03 13.10
CA ALA A 156 1.35 13.24 13.47
C ALA A 156 0.81 14.61 13.01
N LYS A 157 1.61 15.68 13.13
CA LYS A 157 1.22 17.03 12.65
C LYS A 157 1.16 17.11 11.11
N ASN A 158 1.98 16.32 10.42
CA ASN A 158 2.07 16.29 8.96
C ASN A 158 1.27 15.11 8.35
N CYS A 159 0.16 14.74 8.97
CA CYS A 159 -0.76 13.73 8.47
C CYS A 159 -1.16 14.00 7.00
N GLY A 160 -0.87 13.05 6.10
CA GLY A 160 -1.17 13.17 4.66
C GLY A 160 -0.23 14.06 3.87
N LYS A 161 0.88 14.53 4.45
CA LYS A 161 1.94 15.28 3.78
C LYS A 161 3.24 14.49 3.78
N HIS A 162 4.10 14.76 2.80
CA HIS A 162 5.45 14.19 2.74
C HIS A 162 6.43 15.07 3.52
N VAL A 163 6.56 14.83 4.82
CA VAL A 163 7.54 15.48 5.69
C VAL A 163 8.37 14.41 6.40
N PHE A 164 9.68 14.50 6.25
CA PHE A 164 10.63 13.52 6.78
C PHE A 164 11.70 14.18 7.64
N GLU A 165 12.41 13.36 8.42
CA GLU A 165 13.48 13.82 9.30
C GLU A 165 14.72 14.18 8.49
N VAL A 166 15.32 15.34 8.79
CA VAL A 166 16.57 15.82 8.20
C VAL A 166 17.53 16.24 9.32
N PRO A 167 18.84 16.43 9.03
CA PRO A 167 19.80 16.84 10.05
C PRO A 167 19.41 18.11 10.79
N MET A 168 19.68 18.16 12.11
CA MET A 168 19.34 19.31 12.96
C MET A 168 19.97 20.63 12.50
N SER A 169 21.13 20.58 11.83
CA SER A 169 21.79 21.75 11.26
C SER A 169 20.93 22.48 10.21
N PHE A 170 20.01 21.77 9.54
CA PHE A 170 19.09 22.38 8.57
C PHE A 170 18.12 23.37 9.24
N CYS A 171 17.51 23.00 10.37
CA CYS A 171 16.57 23.87 11.07
C CYS A 171 17.25 24.92 11.96
N VAL A 172 18.35 24.55 12.64
CA VAL A 172 18.98 25.41 13.66
C VAL A 172 19.70 26.62 13.06
N SER A 173 20.03 26.56 11.77
CA SER A 173 20.69 27.67 11.06
C SER A 173 19.76 28.84 10.75
N ARG A 174 18.43 28.69 10.92
CA ARG A 174 17.45 29.68 10.46
C ARG A 174 16.97 30.70 11.51
N GLU A 175 17.38 30.60 12.79
CA GLU A 175 16.76 31.44 13.85
C GLU A 175 17.69 32.04 14.94
N ARG A 176 19.03 31.98 14.84
CA ARG A 176 19.92 32.57 15.88
C ARG A 176 21.17 33.33 15.40
N ALA A 177 21.19 33.85 14.19
CA ALA A 177 22.28 34.71 13.72
C ALA A 177 22.10 36.21 14.02
N SER A 178 21.32 36.58 15.05
CA SER A 178 21.23 37.98 15.53
C SER A 178 21.98 38.24 16.83
N GLY A 179 22.87 37.34 17.27
CA GLY A 179 23.74 37.66 18.41
C GLY A 179 24.41 36.45 19.03
N SER A 180 25.58 36.09 18.50
CA SER A 180 26.77 35.58 19.22
C SER A 180 27.56 34.63 18.33
N ALA A 181 28.86 34.93 18.20
CA ALA A 181 29.84 34.12 17.51
C ALA A 181 30.17 32.86 18.34
N ALA A 182 29.26 31.89 18.39
CA ALA A 182 29.49 30.60 19.02
C ALA A 182 29.13 29.45 18.06
N THR A 183 30.14 28.94 17.36
CA THR A 183 30.16 27.67 16.59
C THR A 183 29.13 27.57 15.46
N ALA A 184 29.54 27.93 14.24
CA ALA A 184 28.73 27.69 13.04
C ALA A 184 28.45 26.18 12.88
N CYS A 185 27.17 25.82 12.84
CA CYS A 185 26.74 24.45 12.58
C CYS A 185 27.04 24.04 11.14
N PRO A 186 27.79 22.95 10.89
CA PRO A 186 28.04 22.49 9.52
C PRO A 186 26.73 22.15 8.81
N LEU A 187 26.51 22.75 7.64
CA LEU A 187 25.33 22.49 6.79
C LEU A 187 25.55 21.32 5.82
N ASP A 188 26.79 20.95 5.57
CA ASP A 188 27.18 19.86 4.68
C ASP A 188 28.60 19.39 5.06
N CYS A 189 28.87 18.10 4.93
CA CYS A 189 30.14 17.46 5.26
C CYS A 189 30.74 16.68 4.08
N LYS A 190 30.22 16.86 2.85
CA LYS A 190 30.67 16.13 1.65
C LYS A 190 32.16 16.36 1.30
N ASN A 191 32.71 17.52 1.64
CA ASN A 191 34.10 17.89 1.31
C ASN A 191 35.10 17.52 2.43
N GLU A 192 34.63 16.95 3.54
CA GLU A 192 35.47 16.60 4.68
C GLU A 192 36.05 15.18 4.53
N PRO A 193 37.28 14.92 5.04
CA PRO A 193 37.91 13.62 4.93
C PRO A 193 37.11 12.55 5.71
N GLU A 194 36.99 11.35 5.13
CA GLU A 194 36.23 10.23 5.69
C GLU A 194 36.98 9.47 6.80
N VAL A 195 37.38 10.20 7.85
CA VAL A 195 38.04 9.61 9.01
C VAL A 195 36.99 9.24 10.06
N ALA A 196 36.67 7.95 10.16
CA ALA A 196 35.63 7.47 11.06
C ALA A 196 35.94 7.77 12.53
N VAL A 197 34.98 8.35 13.25
CA VAL A 197 35.10 8.70 14.69
C VAL A 197 34.08 7.94 15.54
N CYS A 198 34.50 7.56 16.75
CA CYS A 198 33.62 6.95 17.75
C CYS A 198 33.05 8.04 18.66
N GLY A 199 31.73 8.14 18.73
CA GLY A 199 31.05 9.08 19.62
C GLY A 199 30.83 8.55 21.02
N SER A 200 30.67 9.45 21.99
CA SER A 200 30.33 9.13 23.38
C SER A 200 28.97 8.44 23.53
N ASP A 201 28.12 8.47 22.51
CA ASP A 201 26.85 7.73 22.43
C ASP A 201 27.03 6.28 21.93
N GLY A 202 28.27 5.86 21.67
CA GLY A 202 28.61 4.53 21.17
C GLY A 202 28.27 4.32 19.69
N SER A 203 28.03 5.40 18.94
CA SER A 203 27.81 5.36 17.48
C SER A 203 29.11 5.67 16.73
N VAL A 204 29.23 5.16 15.51
CA VAL A 204 30.37 5.40 14.61
C VAL A 204 29.92 6.33 13.50
N TYR A 205 30.58 7.49 13.39
CA TYR A 205 30.30 8.51 12.38
C TYR A 205 31.35 8.47 11.26
N ARG A 206 31.01 8.96 10.06
CA ARG A 206 31.93 8.94 8.91
C ARG A 206 33.12 9.87 9.11
N ASN A 207 32.86 11.04 9.72
CA ASN A 207 33.85 12.06 10.03
C ASN A 207 33.40 12.88 11.24
N GLU A 208 34.29 13.73 11.75
CA GLU A 208 33.98 14.59 12.90
C GLU A 208 32.85 15.59 12.57
N CYS A 209 32.79 16.09 11.33
CA CYS A 209 31.75 17.01 10.87
C CYS A 209 30.34 16.42 11.04
N GLU A 210 30.09 15.17 10.64
CA GLU A 210 28.80 14.49 10.83
C GLU A 210 28.42 14.37 12.31
N MET A 211 29.40 14.09 13.19
CA MET A 211 29.16 14.06 14.63
C MET A 211 28.82 15.47 15.16
N GLN A 212 29.52 16.50 14.70
CA GLN A 212 29.28 17.89 15.08
C GLN A 212 27.88 18.38 14.63
N MET A 213 27.37 17.92 13.48
CA MET A 213 26.01 18.22 13.03
C MET A 213 24.92 17.76 14.03
N LEU A 214 25.18 16.73 14.83
CA LEU A 214 24.24 16.26 15.86
C LEU A 214 24.28 17.11 17.13
N ASN A 215 25.38 17.81 17.38
CA ASN A 215 25.55 18.73 18.49
C ASN A 215 24.92 20.11 18.22
N CYS A 216 24.31 20.27 17.04
CA CYS A 216 23.63 21.49 16.64
C CYS A 216 22.35 21.73 17.44
N GLY A 217 22.22 22.95 17.95
CA GLY A 217 21.10 23.40 18.76
C GLY A 217 21.36 23.31 20.27
N ASN A 218 20.32 23.58 21.06
CA ASN A 218 20.43 23.59 22.52
C ASN A 218 20.13 22.19 23.10
N THR A 219 20.93 21.20 22.71
CA THR A 219 20.80 19.82 23.21
C THR A 219 21.58 19.65 24.50
N ARG A 220 20.92 19.17 25.57
CA ARG A 220 21.56 18.87 26.87
C ARG A 220 22.58 17.72 26.81
N ARG A 221 22.54 16.90 25.75
CA ARG A 221 23.44 15.76 25.55
C ARG A 221 24.22 15.97 24.25
N LYS A 222 25.44 16.47 24.36
CA LYS A 222 26.38 16.60 23.24
C LYS A 222 27.20 15.31 23.12
N VAL A 223 27.40 14.84 21.89
CA VAL A 223 28.25 13.70 21.55
C VAL A 223 29.67 14.22 21.37
N THR A 224 30.63 13.62 22.06
CA THR A 224 32.06 13.96 21.95
C THR A 224 32.83 12.76 21.41
N VAL A 225 33.97 13.02 20.78
CA VAL A 225 34.85 11.93 20.34
C VAL A 225 35.37 11.18 21.57
N VAL A 226 35.31 9.86 21.52
CA VAL A 226 35.88 8.96 22.54
C VAL A 226 36.76 7.92 21.87
N ASP A 227 37.53 7.18 22.67
CA ASP A 227 38.36 6.09 22.18
C ASP A 227 37.55 5.07 21.36
N PHE A 228 38.11 4.68 20.22
CA PHE A 228 37.46 3.82 19.22
C PHE A 228 37.13 2.43 19.75
N GLU A 229 37.81 1.97 20.81
CA GLU A 229 37.58 0.68 21.45
C GLU A 229 36.15 0.56 22.01
N LYS A 230 35.55 1.67 22.46
CA LYS A 230 34.15 1.70 22.93
C LYS A 230 33.15 1.35 21.83
N CYS A 231 33.45 1.66 20.57
CA CYS A 231 32.58 1.37 19.43
C CYS A 231 32.89 0.03 18.74
N ARG A 232 34.02 -0.61 19.05
CA ARG A 232 34.51 -1.81 18.34
C ARG A 232 33.50 -2.96 18.30
N ASN A 233 32.80 -3.21 19.41
CA ASN A 233 31.78 -4.26 19.48
C ASN A 233 30.57 -3.97 18.58
N ARG A 234 30.14 -2.71 18.49
CA ARG A 234 29.05 -2.29 17.61
C ARG A 234 29.48 -2.36 16.15
N LEU A 235 30.67 -1.84 15.84
CA LEU A 235 31.28 -1.85 14.51
C LEU A 235 31.34 -3.29 13.97
N SER A 236 31.92 -4.23 14.72
CA SER A 236 32.03 -5.63 14.28
C SER A 236 30.68 -6.31 14.01
N LYS A 237 29.63 -5.97 14.77
CA LYS A 237 28.26 -6.49 14.53
C LYS A 237 27.68 -5.92 13.24
N CYS A 238 27.77 -4.61 13.04
CA CYS A 238 27.20 -3.95 11.88
C CYS A 238 27.97 -4.28 10.58
N THR A 239 29.30 -4.45 10.62
CA THR A 239 30.10 -4.85 9.44
C THR A 239 29.79 -6.29 9.00
N LYS A 240 29.50 -7.21 9.92
CA LYS A 240 29.03 -8.56 9.55
C LYS A 240 27.71 -8.51 8.78
N GLN A 241 26.82 -7.58 9.13
CA GLN A 241 25.57 -7.37 8.41
C GLN A 241 25.83 -6.83 7.00
N GLN A 242 26.81 -5.95 6.82
CA GLN A 242 27.19 -5.41 5.50
C GLN A 242 27.63 -6.48 4.51
N GLN A 243 28.32 -7.53 4.98
CA GLN A 243 28.76 -8.65 4.13
C GLN A 243 27.59 -9.46 3.53
N HIS A 244 26.39 -9.33 4.08
CA HIS A 244 25.19 -10.02 3.61
C HIS A 244 24.33 -9.14 2.69
N CYS A 245 24.73 -7.90 2.40
CA CYS A 245 23.99 -7.03 1.50
C CYS A 245 24.23 -7.43 0.03
N GLY A 246 23.14 -7.54 -0.74
CA GLY A 246 23.19 -7.74 -2.18
C GLY A 246 23.52 -6.46 -2.94
N THR A 247 23.79 -6.61 -4.24
CA THR A 247 24.11 -5.51 -5.18
C THR A 247 22.87 -4.94 -5.88
N GLU A 248 21.67 -5.28 -5.42
CA GLU A 248 20.43 -4.74 -5.95
C GLU A 248 20.36 -3.22 -5.69
N VAL A 249 20.00 -2.46 -6.72
CA VAL A 249 19.89 -1.00 -6.67
C VAL A 249 18.43 -0.63 -6.47
N ASP A 250 18.10 -0.14 -5.27
CA ASP A 250 16.78 0.37 -4.90
C ASP A 250 16.98 1.49 -3.87
N PRO A 251 17.36 2.71 -4.34
CA PRO A 251 17.93 3.73 -3.49
C PRO A 251 16.97 4.21 -2.40
N VAL A 252 17.51 4.55 -1.24
CA VAL A 252 16.75 5.07 -0.09
C VAL A 252 17.46 6.26 0.55
N CYS A 253 16.69 7.22 1.05
CA CYS A 253 17.21 8.40 1.73
C CYS A 253 17.23 8.19 3.25
N GLY A 254 18.38 8.44 3.87
CA GLY A 254 18.54 8.45 5.33
C GLY A 254 18.19 9.81 5.94
N SER A 255 17.90 9.82 7.25
CA SER A 255 17.68 11.05 8.04
C SER A 255 18.93 11.94 8.14
N ASP A 256 20.08 11.45 7.71
CA ASP A 256 21.33 12.19 7.56
C ASP A 256 21.47 12.87 6.19
N ALA A 257 20.42 12.85 5.36
CA ALA A 257 20.39 13.38 4.00
C ALA A 257 21.39 12.70 3.04
N ASN A 258 21.80 11.47 3.35
CA ASN A 258 22.60 10.62 2.47
C ASN A 258 21.75 9.57 1.77
N THR A 259 21.98 9.41 0.46
CA THR A 259 21.38 8.33 -0.34
C THR A 259 22.16 7.03 -0.13
N TYR A 260 21.45 5.96 0.17
CA TYR A 260 22.00 4.61 0.28
C TYR A 260 21.57 3.77 -0.92
N PRO A 261 22.42 2.84 -1.41
CA PRO A 261 22.11 2.05 -2.61
C PRO A 261 20.86 1.17 -2.48
N ASN A 262 20.61 0.66 -1.26
CA ASN A 262 19.43 -0.12 -0.93
C ASN A 262 19.15 -0.13 0.58
N GLN A 263 18.01 -0.70 0.95
CA GLN A 263 17.57 -0.83 2.36
C GLN A 263 18.59 -1.57 3.24
N CYS A 264 19.35 -2.53 2.70
CA CYS A 264 20.37 -3.24 3.48
C CYS A 264 21.52 -2.32 3.89
N HIS A 265 22.03 -1.51 2.96
CA HIS A 265 23.07 -0.52 3.25
C HIS A 265 22.58 0.55 4.24
N LEU A 266 21.32 0.99 4.13
CA LEU A 266 20.72 1.87 5.13
C LEU A 266 20.63 1.20 6.50
N ASN A 267 20.25 -0.08 6.59
CA ASN A 267 20.19 -0.81 7.87
C ASN A 267 21.57 -0.92 8.55
N VAL A 268 22.64 -1.07 7.77
CA VAL A 268 24.01 -1.00 8.29
C VAL A 268 24.30 0.40 8.84
N ALA A 269 23.91 1.46 8.14
CA ALA A 269 24.10 2.83 8.63
C ALA A 269 23.23 3.16 9.85
N ILE A 270 21.99 2.67 9.93
CA ILE A 270 21.14 2.72 11.14
C ILE A 270 21.87 2.02 12.30
N CYS A 271 22.46 0.85 12.04
CA CYS A 271 23.24 0.11 13.03
C CYS A 271 24.46 0.92 13.51
N MET A 272 25.22 1.56 12.62
CA MET A 272 26.43 2.31 12.94
C MET A 272 26.16 3.69 13.57
N LYS A 273 25.33 4.50 12.92
CA LYS A 273 25.10 5.93 13.20
C LYS A 273 23.83 6.21 14.00
N GLY A 274 22.90 5.25 14.09
CA GLY A 274 21.60 5.47 14.75
C GLY A 274 20.64 6.39 13.97
N ILE A 275 20.85 6.54 12.66
CA ILE A 275 19.95 7.29 11.75
C ILE A 275 18.63 6.53 11.51
N GLN A 276 17.69 7.11 10.77
CA GLN A 276 16.44 6.49 10.37
C GLN A 276 16.24 6.57 8.85
N LEU A 277 15.33 5.74 8.31
CA LEU A 277 14.81 5.91 6.96
C LEU A 277 14.00 7.23 6.89
N ALA A 278 14.38 8.13 6.01
CA ALA A 278 13.64 9.35 5.72
C ALA A 278 12.52 9.07 4.71
N HIS A 279 12.88 8.62 3.51
CA HIS A 279 11.94 8.20 2.47
C HIS A 279 12.61 7.25 1.47
N VAL A 280 11.81 6.59 0.64
CA VAL A 280 12.29 5.76 -0.48
C VAL A 280 12.74 6.67 -1.63
N GLY A 281 13.73 6.25 -2.40
CA GLY A 281 14.35 7.05 -3.46
C GLY A 281 15.60 7.79 -3.00
N GLU A 282 16.20 8.53 -3.93
CA GLU A 282 17.37 9.37 -3.67
C GLU A 282 17.01 10.60 -2.82
N CYS A 283 17.93 11.06 -1.98
CA CYS A 283 17.74 12.27 -1.19
C CYS A 283 17.65 13.53 -2.06
N THR A 284 16.76 14.45 -1.67
CA THR A 284 16.64 15.78 -2.28
C THR A 284 17.69 16.75 -1.76
N THR A 285 18.01 17.76 -2.57
CA THR A 285 18.86 18.88 -2.17
C THR A 285 18.07 19.86 -1.29
N LEU A 286 18.42 19.93 -0.01
CA LEU A 286 17.70 20.75 0.97
C LEU A 286 17.91 22.27 0.78
N LYS A 287 18.98 22.68 0.08
CA LYS A 287 19.41 24.08 -0.07
C LYS A 287 18.85 24.77 -1.31
N GLU A 288 18.35 24.03 -2.28
CA GLU A 288 17.90 24.60 -3.56
C GLU A 288 16.43 25.05 -3.46
N THR A 289 16.14 26.19 -4.09
CA THR A 289 14.76 26.66 -4.27
C THR A 289 14.08 25.80 -5.32
N GLU A 290 12.99 25.13 -4.92
CA GLU A 290 12.20 24.31 -5.84
C GLU A 290 11.49 25.20 -6.87
N HIS A 291 11.66 24.88 -8.15
CA HIS A 291 10.90 25.48 -9.23
C HIS A 291 9.67 24.62 -9.47
N CYS A 292 8.49 25.15 -9.17
CA CYS A 292 7.24 24.42 -9.29
C CYS A 292 6.57 24.70 -10.64
N PRO A 293 6.23 23.65 -11.43
CA PRO A 293 5.51 23.84 -12.68
C PRO A 293 4.09 24.39 -12.46
N GLU A 294 3.71 25.41 -13.23
CA GLU A 294 2.36 26.00 -13.17
C GLU A 294 1.36 25.26 -14.09
N ASP A 295 1.81 24.73 -15.23
CA ASP A 295 0.97 24.00 -16.20
C ASP A 295 1.59 22.65 -16.61
N CYS A 296 0.74 21.62 -16.71
CA CYS A 296 1.08 20.25 -17.05
C CYS A 296 0.05 19.62 -18.03
N ASN A 297 -0.68 20.43 -18.81
CA ASN A 297 -1.73 19.93 -19.71
C ASN A 297 -1.18 19.23 -20.96
N ASP A 298 -0.05 19.69 -21.51
CA ASP A 298 0.54 19.17 -22.77
C ASP A 298 1.53 18.01 -22.56
N VAL A 299 1.62 17.46 -21.35
CA VAL A 299 2.60 16.41 -21.00
C VAL A 299 1.96 15.03 -21.18
N PRO A 300 2.64 14.06 -21.83
CA PRO A 300 2.17 12.68 -21.93
C PRO A 300 1.83 12.06 -20.57
N GLU A 301 0.77 11.26 -20.54
CA GLU A 301 0.34 10.53 -19.35
C GLU A 301 1.20 9.29 -19.14
N GLU A 302 2.32 9.47 -18.43
CA GLU A 302 3.18 8.39 -17.95
C GLU A 302 3.11 8.33 -16.42
N PRO A 303 2.41 7.32 -15.84
CA PRO A 303 2.18 7.30 -14.41
C PRO A 303 3.49 7.08 -13.63
N VAL A 304 3.74 7.95 -12.65
CA VAL A 304 4.95 7.91 -11.80
C VAL A 304 4.58 7.64 -10.35
N CYS A 305 5.43 6.89 -9.65
CA CYS A 305 5.33 6.66 -8.21
C CYS A 305 6.16 7.71 -7.46
N GLY A 306 5.57 8.39 -6.49
CA GLY A 306 6.26 9.32 -5.61
C GLY A 306 6.79 8.64 -4.35
N SER A 307 7.84 9.22 -3.74
CA SER A 307 8.41 8.78 -2.46
C SER A 307 7.43 8.86 -1.28
N ASP A 308 6.32 9.57 -1.46
CA ASP A 308 5.20 9.68 -0.54
C ASP A 308 4.18 8.55 -0.65
N GLY A 309 4.39 7.62 -1.60
CA GLY A 309 3.55 6.47 -1.85
C GLY A 309 2.33 6.75 -2.73
N ASN A 310 2.21 7.97 -3.27
CA ASN A 310 1.15 8.33 -4.20
C ASN A 310 1.59 8.11 -5.66
N VAL A 311 0.62 7.80 -6.52
CA VAL A 311 0.81 7.71 -7.97
C VAL A 311 0.24 8.95 -8.63
N TYR A 312 1.05 9.56 -9.49
CA TYR A 312 0.72 10.75 -10.27
C TYR A 312 0.64 10.39 -11.75
N ARG A 313 -0.18 11.12 -12.50
CA ARG A 313 -0.38 10.89 -13.95
C ARG A 313 0.84 11.20 -14.82
N SER A 314 1.76 12.03 -14.32
CA SER A 314 3.01 12.40 -15.00
C SER A 314 4.02 12.99 -14.00
N LEU A 315 5.29 13.07 -14.40
CA LEU A 315 6.35 13.70 -13.60
C LEU A 315 6.07 15.19 -13.34
N CYS A 316 5.52 15.90 -14.32
CA CYS A 316 5.11 17.30 -14.16
C CYS A 316 4.03 17.43 -13.07
N GLN A 317 3.02 16.54 -13.10
CA GLN A 317 1.96 16.57 -12.10
C GLN A 317 2.47 16.28 -10.69
N LEU A 318 3.42 15.34 -10.55
CA LEU A 318 4.11 15.08 -9.28
C LEU A 318 4.73 16.38 -8.77
N GLN A 319 5.60 17.01 -9.55
CA GLN A 319 6.29 18.24 -9.15
C GLN A 319 5.33 19.39 -8.79
N LYS A 320 4.25 19.56 -9.56
CA LYS A 320 3.24 20.59 -9.33
C LYS A 320 2.44 20.35 -8.04
N GLU A 321 1.95 19.14 -7.80
CA GLU A 321 1.09 18.83 -6.65
C GLU A 321 1.86 18.73 -5.33
N THR A 322 3.13 18.31 -5.39
CA THR A 322 3.99 18.10 -4.22
C THR A 322 4.97 19.24 -3.97
N CYS A 323 4.79 20.38 -4.65
CA CYS A 323 5.61 21.58 -4.46
C CYS A 323 5.82 21.91 -2.97
N GLY A 324 7.07 22.06 -2.56
CA GLY A 324 7.46 22.33 -1.16
C GLY A 324 7.45 21.12 -0.23
N GLN A 325 7.04 19.93 -0.70
CA GLN A 325 7.06 18.68 0.07
C GLN A 325 8.22 17.74 -0.31
N ARG A 326 9.06 18.15 -1.28
CA ARG A 326 10.30 17.44 -1.66
C ARG A 326 10.06 15.95 -1.98
N VAL A 327 8.98 15.65 -2.71
CA VAL A 327 8.67 14.29 -3.17
C VAL A 327 9.52 13.99 -4.40
N VAL A 328 10.14 12.81 -4.43
CA VAL A 328 10.94 12.34 -5.57
C VAL A 328 10.26 11.19 -6.27
N GLN A 329 10.54 11.02 -7.56
CA GLN A 329 10.14 9.82 -8.29
C GLN A 329 10.90 8.61 -7.74
N VAL A 330 10.18 7.52 -7.50
CA VAL A 330 10.74 6.24 -7.05
C VAL A 330 10.33 5.12 -8.02
N PRO A 331 11.01 3.95 -7.97
CA PRO A 331 10.64 2.80 -8.79
C PRO A 331 9.16 2.41 -8.63
N ALA A 332 8.54 1.99 -9.73
CA ALA A 332 7.11 1.70 -9.82
C ALA A 332 6.63 0.64 -8.80
N GLN A 333 7.49 -0.29 -8.37
CA GLN A 333 7.16 -1.29 -7.35
C GLN A 333 6.74 -0.74 -5.99
N HIS A 334 7.10 0.50 -5.66
CA HIS A 334 6.82 1.09 -4.34
C HIS A 334 5.39 1.61 -4.19
N CYS A 335 4.66 1.80 -5.29
CA CYS A 335 3.27 2.22 -5.28
C CYS A 335 2.34 1.11 -5.78
N ARG A 336 1.13 1.06 -5.21
CA ARG A 336 0.23 -0.09 -5.40
C ARG A 336 -0.28 -0.25 -6.83
N THR A 337 -0.68 0.83 -7.50
CA THR A 337 -1.23 0.76 -8.87
C THR A 337 -0.15 0.72 -9.95
N THR A 338 1.11 0.99 -9.61
CA THR A 338 2.23 0.91 -10.55
C THR A 338 3.13 -0.31 -10.34
N ALA A 339 2.90 -1.10 -9.29
CA ALA A 339 3.80 -2.18 -8.89
C ALA A 339 4.05 -3.27 -9.94
N LEU A 340 3.10 -3.48 -10.87
CA LEU A 340 3.19 -4.52 -11.90
C LEU A 340 3.33 -3.96 -13.33
N CYS A 341 3.57 -2.66 -13.50
CA CYS A 341 3.67 -2.06 -14.85
C CYS A 341 4.77 -2.69 -15.71
N ASN A 342 5.92 -3.00 -15.09
CA ASN A 342 7.08 -3.56 -15.79
C ASN A 342 7.23 -5.08 -15.57
N GLN A 343 6.22 -5.74 -14.98
CA GLN A 343 6.29 -7.15 -14.65
C GLN A 343 6.04 -8.02 -15.89
N ILE A 344 6.88 -9.03 -16.09
CA ILE A 344 6.64 -10.09 -17.07
C ILE A 344 5.66 -11.09 -16.46
N CYS A 345 4.45 -11.16 -17.01
CA CYS A 345 3.38 -12.06 -16.55
C CYS A 345 3.56 -13.48 -17.14
N SER A 346 3.17 -14.51 -16.38
CA SER A 346 3.12 -15.88 -16.87
C SER A 346 2.07 -16.03 -17.98
N GLY A 347 2.31 -16.94 -18.93
CA GLY A 347 1.35 -17.27 -19.99
C GLY A 347 0.18 -18.16 -19.54
N GLU A 348 0.03 -18.38 -18.23
CA GLU A 348 -1.05 -19.19 -17.66
C GLU A 348 -2.39 -18.47 -17.83
N ARG A 349 -3.41 -19.25 -18.25
CA ARG A 349 -4.75 -18.74 -18.54
C ARG A 349 -5.65 -18.92 -17.32
N GLN A 350 -5.70 -17.89 -16.47
CA GLN A 350 -6.60 -17.82 -15.32
C GLN A 350 -7.48 -16.57 -15.47
N PHE A 351 -8.51 -16.66 -16.32
CA PHE A 351 -9.29 -15.49 -16.71
C PHE A 351 -9.92 -14.76 -15.52
N VAL A 352 -9.78 -13.43 -15.50
CA VAL A 352 -10.41 -12.55 -14.51
C VAL A 352 -11.26 -11.49 -15.19
N CYS A 353 -12.30 -11.04 -14.51
CA CYS A 353 -13.12 -9.91 -14.91
C CYS A 353 -12.66 -8.68 -14.15
N GLY A 354 -12.22 -7.63 -14.84
CA GLY A 354 -11.85 -6.35 -14.25
C GLY A 354 -13.07 -5.49 -13.91
N SER A 355 -12.90 -4.55 -12.98
CA SER A 355 -13.92 -3.59 -12.57
C SER A 355 -14.39 -2.66 -13.70
N ASP A 356 -13.56 -2.53 -14.74
CA ASP A 356 -13.80 -1.91 -16.05
C ASP A 356 -14.67 -2.76 -17.00
N ASN A 357 -15.21 -3.88 -16.51
CA ASN A 357 -15.99 -4.86 -17.26
C ASN A 357 -15.23 -5.52 -18.43
N LYS A 358 -13.89 -5.49 -18.42
CA LYS A 358 -13.07 -6.18 -19.42
C LYS A 358 -12.58 -7.53 -18.88
N LEU A 359 -12.51 -8.51 -19.78
CA LEU A 359 -11.91 -9.82 -19.51
C LEU A 359 -10.40 -9.77 -19.74
N TYR A 360 -9.63 -10.26 -18.78
CA TYR A 360 -8.18 -10.38 -18.84
C TYR A 360 -7.76 -11.83 -18.71
N ARG A 361 -6.61 -12.21 -19.30
CA ARG A 361 -6.15 -13.61 -19.27
C ARG A 361 -5.75 -14.06 -17.87
N ASN A 362 -5.21 -13.15 -17.07
CA ASN A 362 -4.89 -13.34 -15.66
C ASN A 362 -4.80 -11.99 -14.93
N GLU A 363 -4.72 -12.03 -13.60
CA GLU A 363 -4.66 -10.82 -12.76
C GLU A 363 -3.40 -9.97 -13.01
N CYS A 364 -2.28 -10.61 -13.37
CA CYS A 364 -1.04 -9.89 -13.68
C CYS A 364 -1.21 -9.03 -14.94
N GLU A 365 -1.72 -9.60 -16.03
CA GLU A 365 -2.00 -8.85 -17.26
C GLU A 365 -3.03 -7.73 -17.01
N MET A 366 -4.07 -7.99 -16.21
CA MET A 366 -5.05 -6.96 -15.82
C MET A 366 -4.37 -5.74 -15.17
N LYS A 367 -3.47 -5.97 -14.21
CA LYS A 367 -2.78 -4.88 -13.50
C LYS A 367 -1.74 -4.18 -14.36
N ARG A 368 -1.01 -4.94 -15.20
CA ARG A 368 0.00 -4.39 -16.12
C ARG A 368 -0.62 -3.49 -17.17
N ASP A 369 -1.69 -3.95 -17.82
CA ASP A 369 -2.37 -3.20 -18.88
C ASP A 369 -3.09 -1.94 -18.34
N ASN A 370 -3.35 -1.89 -17.03
CA ASN A 370 -3.95 -0.76 -16.31
C ASN A 370 -2.95 -0.06 -15.37
N CYS A 371 -1.69 0.06 -15.80
CA CYS A 371 -0.64 0.73 -15.05
C CYS A 371 -1.09 2.11 -14.53
N GLY A 372 -0.95 2.34 -13.22
CA GLY A 372 -1.32 3.59 -12.56
C GLY A 372 -2.82 3.79 -12.33
N LYS A 373 -3.68 2.89 -12.82
CA LYS A 373 -5.14 2.93 -12.62
C LYS A 373 -5.59 1.89 -11.59
N HIS A 374 -6.68 2.18 -10.90
CA HIS A 374 -7.28 1.28 -9.93
C HIS A 374 -8.29 0.35 -10.61
N VAL A 375 -7.81 -0.82 -11.05
CA VAL A 375 -8.65 -1.90 -11.59
C VAL A 375 -8.51 -3.14 -10.71
N TYR A 376 -9.63 -3.71 -10.31
CA TYR A 376 -9.70 -4.84 -9.39
C TYR A 376 -10.61 -5.95 -9.92
N VAL A 377 -10.40 -7.17 -9.42
CA VAL A 377 -11.18 -8.33 -9.85
C VAL A 377 -12.60 -8.23 -9.31
N VAL A 378 -13.58 -8.38 -10.19
CA VAL A 378 -15.01 -8.42 -9.86
C VAL A 378 -15.61 -9.77 -10.28
N PRO A 379 -16.80 -10.15 -9.77
CA PRO A 379 -17.47 -11.37 -10.17
C PRO A 379 -17.63 -11.49 -11.69
N MET A 380 -17.30 -12.66 -12.25
CA MET A 380 -17.32 -12.93 -13.69
C MET A 380 -18.65 -12.58 -14.36
N LYS A 381 -19.77 -12.72 -13.62
CA LYS A 381 -21.12 -12.30 -14.04
C LYS A 381 -21.17 -10.87 -14.62
N ARG A 382 -20.32 -9.95 -14.16
CA ARG A 382 -20.29 -8.56 -14.66
C ARG A 382 -19.79 -8.47 -16.09
N CYS A 383 -18.73 -9.21 -16.45
CA CYS A 383 -18.22 -9.23 -17.82
C CYS A 383 -19.10 -10.08 -18.75
N VAL A 384 -19.73 -11.15 -18.22
CA VAL A 384 -20.59 -12.02 -19.03
C VAL A 384 -22.03 -11.52 -19.19
N GLN A 385 -22.45 -10.48 -18.47
CA GLN A 385 -23.77 -9.86 -18.63
C GLN A 385 -24.01 -9.29 -20.04
N GLY A 386 -22.95 -8.90 -20.76
CA GLY A 386 -23.01 -8.47 -22.17
C GLY A 386 -23.04 -9.62 -23.18
N PHE A 387 -22.70 -10.85 -22.76
CA PHE A 387 -22.94 -12.04 -23.57
C PHE A 387 -24.42 -12.38 -23.45
N MET A 388 -25.26 -11.73 -24.26
CA MET A 388 -26.55 -12.32 -24.61
C MET A 388 -26.26 -13.65 -25.28
N PHE A 389 -26.27 -14.73 -24.50
CA PHE A 389 -26.33 -16.06 -25.07
C PHE A 389 -27.58 -16.10 -25.94
N ARG A 390 -27.41 -16.19 -27.26
CA ARG A 390 -28.55 -16.40 -28.16
C ARG A 390 -29.18 -17.74 -27.79
N GLY A 391 -30.42 -17.73 -27.32
CA GLY A 391 -31.15 -18.91 -26.87
C GLY A 391 -30.97 -19.23 -25.38
N CYS A 392 -31.22 -20.49 -25.00
CA CYS A 392 -31.25 -20.93 -23.60
C CYS A 392 -29.90 -21.47 -23.07
N GLN A 393 -28.81 -21.13 -23.74
CA GLN A 393 -27.47 -21.57 -23.32
C GLN A 393 -26.95 -20.63 -22.24
N LYS A 394 -27.20 -20.91 -20.96
CA LYS A 394 -26.48 -20.24 -19.85
C LYS A 394 -25.29 -21.10 -19.41
N ILE A 395 -24.22 -20.48 -18.94
CA ILE A 395 -23.12 -21.19 -18.26
C ILE A 395 -23.54 -21.32 -16.78
N CYS A 396 -23.85 -22.55 -16.35
CA CYS A 396 -24.13 -22.83 -14.94
C CYS A 396 -22.87 -23.29 -14.19
N PRO A 397 -22.72 -22.91 -12.91
CA PRO A 397 -21.67 -23.47 -12.08
C PRO A 397 -21.76 -25.00 -12.02
N PRO A 398 -20.62 -25.73 -11.98
CA PRO A 398 -20.62 -27.19 -11.97
C PRO A 398 -20.90 -27.79 -10.58
N TYR A 399 -21.09 -26.98 -9.54
CA TYR A 399 -21.42 -27.49 -8.21
C TYR A 399 -22.83 -28.05 -8.16
N TYR A 400 -22.99 -29.12 -7.39
CA TYR A 400 -24.26 -29.79 -7.14
C TYR A 400 -24.88 -29.22 -5.86
N ASP A 401 -25.91 -28.38 -6.03
CA ASP A 401 -26.69 -27.77 -4.95
C ASP A 401 -28.18 -27.92 -5.30
N PRO A 402 -28.75 -29.11 -5.08
CA PRO A 402 -30.00 -29.50 -5.68
C PRO A 402 -31.17 -28.66 -5.20
N VAL A 403 -32.11 -28.37 -6.10
CA VAL A 403 -33.35 -27.65 -5.79
C VAL A 403 -34.55 -28.41 -6.33
N CYS A 404 -35.65 -28.43 -5.58
CA CYS A 404 -36.91 -29.00 -6.03
C CYS A 404 -37.78 -27.92 -6.67
N GLY A 405 -38.22 -28.13 -7.91
CA GLY A 405 -39.12 -27.24 -8.63
C GLY A 405 -40.59 -27.40 -8.21
N THR A 406 -41.42 -26.42 -8.57
CA THR A 406 -42.89 -26.50 -8.40
C THR A 406 -43.54 -27.60 -9.25
N ASP A 407 -42.83 -28.08 -10.27
CA ASP A 407 -43.18 -29.22 -11.12
C ASP A 407 -42.89 -30.59 -10.45
N GLY A 408 -42.29 -30.60 -9.27
CA GLY A 408 -41.89 -31.82 -8.58
C GLY A 408 -40.62 -32.47 -9.12
N MET A 409 -39.88 -31.79 -10.00
CA MET A 409 -38.61 -32.25 -10.55
C MET A 409 -37.42 -31.68 -9.78
N THR A 410 -36.37 -32.49 -9.65
CA THR A 410 -35.12 -32.08 -9.01
C THR A 410 -34.16 -31.52 -10.04
N TYR A 411 -33.62 -30.34 -9.77
CA TYR A 411 -32.63 -29.67 -10.61
C TYR A 411 -31.28 -29.65 -9.89
N SER A 412 -30.17 -29.79 -10.64
CA SER A 412 -28.81 -29.87 -10.06
C SER A 412 -28.38 -28.60 -9.31
N ASN A 413 -28.88 -27.45 -9.75
CA ASN A 413 -28.83 -26.18 -9.06
C ASN A 413 -29.87 -25.22 -9.66
N GLU A 414 -30.06 -24.07 -9.02
CA GLU A 414 -31.01 -23.03 -9.44
C GLU A 414 -30.76 -22.55 -10.88
N CYS A 415 -29.50 -22.50 -11.32
CA CYS A 415 -29.18 -22.13 -12.69
C CYS A 415 -29.68 -23.15 -13.73
N PHE A 416 -29.57 -24.45 -13.45
CA PHE A 416 -30.10 -25.49 -14.34
C PHE A 416 -31.63 -25.48 -14.41
N LEU A 417 -32.31 -25.15 -13.31
CA LEU A 417 -33.77 -24.93 -13.30
C LEU A 417 -34.16 -23.80 -14.25
N GLU A 418 -33.44 -22.67 -14.21
CA GLU A 418 -33.69 -21.55 -15.13
C GLU A 418 -33.41 -21.89 -16.60
N ILE A 419 -32.40 -22.72 -16.89
CA ILE A 419 -32.12 -23.19 -18.26
C ILE A 419 -33.29 -24.01 -18.78
N GLU A 420 -33.81 -24.94 -17.98
CA GLU A 420 -34.93 -25.80 -18.40
C GLU A 420 -36.20 -24.99 -18.60
N ASN A 421 -36.50 -24.02 -17.73
CA ASN A 421 -37.58 -23.06 -17.96
C ASN A 421 -37.45 -22.34 -19.30
N CYS A 422 -36.25 -21.86 -19.63
CA CYS A 422 -36.00 -21.22 -20.91
C CYS A 422 -36.23 -22.18 -22.08
N ARG A 423 -35.66 -23.40 -22.02
CA ARG A 423 -35.71 -24.39 -23.11
C ARG A 423 -37.14 -24.85 -23.39
N THR A 424 -37.89 -25.13 -22.33
CA THR A 424 -39.25 -25.68 -22.40
C THR A 424 -40.33 -24.60 -22.49
N ARG A 425 -39.96 -23.31 -22.30
CA ARG A 425 -40.90 -22.19 -22.13
C ARG A 425 -41.89 -22.41 -20.97
N ASN A 426 -41.45 -23.12 -19.94
CA ASN A 426 -42.20 -23.31 -18.70
C ASN A 426 -41.79 -22.29 -17.64
N HIS A 427 -42.65 -22.11 -16.64
CA HIS A 427 -42.41 -21.26 -15.47
C HIS A 427 -42.42 -22.10 -14.18
N VAL A 428 -41.42 -22.96 -14.03
CA VAL A 428 -41.16 -23.70 -12.79
C VAL A 428 -40.40 -22.78 -11.84
N THR A 429 -40.87 -22.60 -10.61
CA THR A 429 -40.14 -21.85 -9.59
C THR A 429 -39.58 -22.82 -8.54
N LYS A 430 -38.57 -22.40 -7.78
CA LYS A 430 -38.05 -23.21 -6.69
C LYS A 430 -39.09 -23.35 -5.58
N LYS A 431 -39.37 -24.59 -5.18
CA LYS A 431 -40.28 -24.93 -4.07
C LYS A 431 -39.55 -25.01 -2.73
N TYR A 432 -38.40 -25.70 -2.69
CA TYR A 432 -37.50 -25.78 -1.52
C TYR A 432 -36.08 -26.22 -1.94
N HIS A 433 -35.09 -26.01 -1.06
CA HIS A 433 -33.73 -26.55 -1.26
C HIS A 433 -33.70 -28.06 -1.00
N GLY A 434 -32.85 -28.76 -1.75
CA GLY A 434 -32.70 -30.20 -1.68
C GLY A 434 -33.38 -30.92 -2.85
N LEU A 435 -33.26 -32.25 -2.83
CA LEU A 435 -33.93 -33.13 -3.79
C LEU A 435 -35.44 -33.13 -3.53
N CYS A 436 -36.25 -33.32 -4.57
CA CYS A 436 -37.68 -33.51 -4.36
C CYS A 436 -37.95 -34.75 -3.47
N GLY A 437 -38.72 -34.55 -2.40
CA GLY A 437 -38.98 -35.55 -1.36
C GLY A 437 -38.02 -35.48 -0.17
N GLN A 438 -36.95 -34.69 -0.23
CA GLN A 438 -35.97 -34.51 0.84
C GLN A 438 -35.64 -33.01 1.04
N PRO A 439 -36.54 -32.25 1.67
CA PRO A 439 -36.31 -30.84 1.92
C PRO A 439 -35.13 -30.66 2.88
N THR A 440 -34.15 -29.85 2.47
CA THR A 440 -33.04 -29.42 3.33
C THR A 440 -33.28 -27.98 3.75
N GLU A 441 -33.01 -27.67 5.02
CA GLU A 441 -33.05 -26.28 5.48
C GLU A 441 -32.03 -25.43 4.71
N GLU A 442 -32.44 -24.24 4.29
CA GLU A 442 -31.52 -23.26 3.72
C GLU A 442 -30.40 -22.98 4.71
N PRO A 443 -29.12 -23.03 4.30
CA PRO A 443 -28.05 -22.60 5.17
C PRO A 443 -28.32 -21.15 5.55
N LYS A 444 -28.66 -20.93 6.83
CA LYS A 444 -28.89 -19.59 7.37
C LYS A 444 -27.62 -18.79 7.14
N ASN A 445 -27.69 -17.79 6.27
CA ASN A 445 -26.68 -16.74 6.21
C ASN A 445 -26.62 -16.14 7.62
N TYR A 446 -25.56 -16.45 8.37
CA TYR A 446 -25.22 -15.72 9.58
C TYR A 446 -24.71 -14.34 9.17
N LEU A 447 -25.62 -13.51 8.71
CA LEU A 447 -25.46 -12.11 8.37
C LEU A 447 -26.59 -11.37 9.06
N TYR A 448 -26.40 -11.09 10.34
CA TYR A 448 -26.74 -9.82 10.98
C TYR A 448 -25.86 -9.63 12.21
#